data_AF-A0A1D3JWC2-F1
#
_entry.id   AF-A0A1D3JWC2-F1
#
_cell.length_a   1.000
_cell.length_b   1.000
_cell.length_c   1.000
_cell.angle_alpha   90.00
_cell.angle_beta   90.00
_cell.angle_gamma   90.00
#
_symmetry.space_group_name_H-M   'P 1'
#
loop_
_entity.id
_entity.type
_entity.pdbx_description
1 polymer ?
#
loop_
_entity_poly.entity_id
_entity_poly.type
_entity_poly.pdbx_seq_one_letter_code
_entity_poly.pdbx_strand_id
1 'polypeptide(L)' 'MKTCVIYGDMSADSAADQYPTVNLCNDCVATDDAQGENHQIVIKQAYDHNMGDTCEWCV' A
#
# COMPACT_ATOMS: atom_id res chain seq x y z
N MET A 1 3.87 -1.78 11.03
CA MET A 1 4.02 -1.63 9.57
C MET A 1 3.39 -2.85 8.92
N LYS A 2 2.93 -2.69 7.68
CA LYS A 2 2.30 -3.74 6.90
C LYS A 2 2.74 -3.58 5.45
N THR A 3 2.98 -4.70 4.80
CA THR A 3 3.12 -4.75 3.35
C THR A 3 1.72 -4.70 2.74
N CYS A 4 1.46 -3.72 1.88
CA CYS A 4 0.15 -3.46 1.33
C CYS A 4 0.21 -3.41 -0.19
N VAL A 5 -0.75 -4.06 -0.85
CA VAL A 5 -0.99 -3.89 -2.28
C VAL A 5 -1.96 -2.72 -2.44
N ILE A 6 -1.54 -1.70 -3.18
CA ILE A 6 -2.30 -0.46 -3.35
C ILE A 6 -2.78 -0.35 -4.80
N TYR A 7 -3.81 0.47 -5.03
CA TYR A 7 -4.20 0.86 -6.37
C TYR A 7 -3.17 1.84 -6.95
N GLY A 8 -2.40 1.37 -7.94
CA GLY A 8 -1.38 2.12 -8.64
C GLY A 8 -1.89 2.74 -9.94
N ASP A 9 -1.07 2.66 -10.99
CA ASP A 9 -1.42 3.21 -12.29
C ASP A 9 -2.21 2.19 -13.12
N MET A 10 -3.54 2.35 -13.15
CA MET A 10 -4.43 1.49 -13.94
C MET A 10 -4.22 1.58 -15.46
N SER A 11 -3.49 2.58 -15.94
CA SER A 11 -3.13 2.70 -17.35
C SER A 11 -1.83 1.96 -17.71
N ALA A 12 -1.13 1.42 -16.70
CA ALA A 12 0.11 0.68 -16.93
C ALA A 12 -0.13 -0.66 -17.62
N ASP A 13 0.83 -1.07 -18.45
CA ASP A 13 0.75 -2.31 -19.23
C ASP A 13 0.92 -3.59 -18.38
N SER A 14 1.42 -3.47 -17.14
CA SER A 14 1.69 -4.60 -16.25
C SER A 14 0.85 -4.56 -14.98
N ALA A 15 0.37 -5.73 -14.56
CA ALA A 15 -0.43 -5.86 -13.34
C ALA A 15 0.34 -5.48 -12.06
N ALA A 16 1.67 -5.62 -12.07
CA ALA A 16 2.52 -5.24 -10.94
C ALA A 16 2.59 -3.72 -10.77
N ASP A 17 2.53 -2.96 -11.87
CA ASP A 17 2.53 -1.49 -11.85
C ASP A 17 1.13 -0.93 -11.56
N GLN A 18 0.08 -1.66 -11.96
CA GLN A 18 -1.30 -1.35 -11.59
C GLN A 18 -1.59 -1.59 -10.11
N TYR A 19 -0.91 -2.58 -9.51
CA TYR A 19 -1.10 -2.98 -8.12
C TYR A 19 0.25 -3.14 -7.40
N PRO A 20 0.99 -2.04 -7.17
CA PRO A 20 2.29 -2.12 -6.54
C PRO A 20 2.14 -2.57 -5.09
N THR A 21 3.13 -3.33 -4.65
CA THR A 21 3.25 -3.76 -3.26
C THR A 21 4.23 -2.85 -2.55
N VAL A 22 3.75 -2.10 -1.55
CA VAL A 22 4.51 -1.08 -0.83
C VAL A 22 4.47 -1.33 0.68
N ASN A 23 5.41 -0.71 1.39
CA ASN A 23 5.46 -0.79 2.84
C ASN A 23 4.78 0.42 3.47
N LEU A 24 3.80 0.17 4.34
CA LEU A 24 3.02 1.23 4.99
C LEU A 24 3.07 1.12 6.51
N CYS A 25 3.17 2.29 7.15
CA CYS A 25 3.04 2.44 8.59
C CYS A 25 1.60 2.12 9.02
N ASN A 26 1.42 1.63 10.25
CA ASN A 26 0.08 1.29 10.74
C ASN A 26 -0.86 2.51 10.70
N ASP A 27 -0.32 3.71 10.94
CA ASP A 27 -1.08 4.96 10.93
C ASP A 27 -1.55 5.33 9.51
N CYS A 28 -0.69 5.15 8.49
CA CYS A 28 -1.05 5.31 7.09
C CYS A 28 -2.15 4.32 6.68
N VAL A 29 -2.05 3.06 7.12
CA VAL A 29 -3.10 2.04 6.85
C VAL A 29 -4.43 2.43 7.52
N ALA A 30 -4.40 2.90 8.77
CA ALA A 30 -5.60 3.34 9.48
C ALA A 30 -6.22 4.59 8.85
N THR A 31 -5.39 5.49 8.33
CA THR A 31 -5.84 6.70 7.63
C THR A 31 -6.53 6.36 6.32
N ASP A 32 -5.96 5.42 5.54
CA ASP A 32 -6.58 4.92 4.31
C ASP A 32 -7.90 4.19 4.59
N ASP A 33 -7.94 3.34 5.63
CA ASP A 33 -9.17 2.66 6.06
C ASP A 33 -10.30 3.63 6.43
N ALA A 34 -9.96 4.81 6.96
CA ALA A 34 -10.92 5.85 7.28
C ALA A 34 -11.53 6.54 6.04
N GLN A 35 -10.96 6.34 4.84
CA GLN A 35 -11.47 6.91 3.58
C GLN A 35 -12.68 6.17 3.02
N GLY A 36 -13.10 5.06 3.63
CA GLY A 36 -14.30 4.32 3.22
C GLY A 36 -14.16 3.77 1.81
N GLU A 37 -15.05 4.14 0.89
CA GLU A 37 -14.99 3.68 -0.51
C GLU A 37 -13.81 4.25 -1.31
N ASN A 38 -13.13 5.29 -0.79
CA ASN A 38 -11.97 5.90 -1.43
C ASN A 38 -10.63 5.33 -0.93
N HIS A 39 -10.64 4.29 -0.11
CA HIS A 39 -9.42 3.63 0.34
C HIS A 39 -8.69 3.01 -0.86
N GLN A 40 -7.36 3.12 -0.87
CA GLN A 40 -6.51 2.67 -1.96
C GLN A 40 -5.88 1.31 -1.70
N ILE A 41 -5.85 0.83 -0.45
CA ILE A 41 -5.26 -0.47 -0.10
C ILE A 41 -6.20 -1.61 -0.48
N VAL A 42 -5.78 -2.44 -1.44
CA VAL A 42 -6.54 -3.60 -1.92
C VAL A 42 -6.27 -4.84 -1.07
N ILE A 43 -5.01 -5.05 -0.65
CA ILE A 43 -4.61 -6.22 0.14
C ILE A 43 -3.66 -5.80 1.26
N LYS A 44 -3.88 -6.31 2.47
CA LYS A 44 -2.98 -6.13 3.62
C LYS A 44 -2.30 -7.45 3.96
N GLN A 45 -0.97 -7.42 3.99
CA GLN A 45 -0.14 -8.56 4.34
C GLN A 45 0.65 -8.28 5.62
N ALA A 46 1.28 -9.33 6.16
CA ALA A 46 2.28 -9.16 7.20
C ALA A 46 3.46 -8.34 6.64
N TYR A 47 4.12 -7.60 7.52
CA TYR A 47 5.32 -6.84 7.18
C TYR A 47 6.42 -7.77 6.66
N ASP A 48 6.97 -7.46 5.49
CA ASP A 48 8.20 -8.06 4.97
C ASP A 48 9.40 -7.16 5.29
N HIS A 49 10.36 -7.68 6.05
CA HIS A 49 11.59 -6.97 6.41
C HIS A 49 12.49 -6.67 5.20
N ASN A 50 12.32 -7.39 4.09
CA ASN A 50 13.09 -7.17 2.86
C ASN A 50 12.66 -5.91 2.11
N MET A 51 11.49 -5.32 2.46
CA MET A 51 11.00 -4.07 1.87
C MET A 51 11.57 -2.81 2.56
N GLY A 52 12.42 -2.97 3.57
CA GLY A 52 13.03 -1.87 4.32
C GLY A 52 12.06 -1.14 5.25
N ASP A 53 12.58 -0.22 6.06
CA ASP A 53 11.83 0.40 7.17
C ASP A 53 11.12 1.72 6.78
N THR A 54 11.11 2.09 5.50
CA THR A 54 10.49 3.31 5.02
C THR A 54 9.00 3.11 4.73
N CYS A 55 8.18 4.05 5.20
CA CYS A 55 6.75 4.05 4.91
C CYS A 55 6.47 4.95 3.70
N GLU A 56 6.05 4.36 2.59
CA GLU A 56 5.91 5.07 1.30
C GLU A 56 4.98 6.29 1.39
N TRP A 57 3.92 6.21 2.19
CA TRP A 57 2.91 7.27 2.30
C TRP A 57 3.07 8.17 3.54
N CYS A 58 3.96 7.81 4.46
CA CYS A 58 4.15 8.53 5.73
C CYS A 58 5.50 9.25 5.70
N VAL A 59 5.65 10.20 4.78
CA VAL A 59 6.83 11.08 4.60
C VAL A 59 6.68 12.41 5.34
#